data_AF-A0A9E3U289-F1
#
_entry.id   AF-A0A9E3U289-F1
#
_cell.length_a   1.000
_cell.length_b   1.000
_cell.length_c   1.000
_cell.angle_alpha   90.00
_cell.angle_beta   90.00
_cell.angle_gamma   90.00
#
_symmetry.space_group_name_H-M   'P 1'
#
loop_
_entity.id
_entity.type
_entity.pdbx_description
1 polymer ?
#
loop_
_entity_poly.entity_id
_entity_poly.type
_entity_poly.pdbx_seq_one_letter_code
_entity_poly.pdbx_strand_id
1 'polypeptide(L)'
;MQYAVPCQCGHRVEVSATQAGATVKCTCGASLDVPTLSQLRRSAGQASYEAGVIDTIRRMIDEQSLPSMSACVLCGRPTSETLMVQVQCETKYIKGFSAGPWKWIFVIGSVLFLPFWWVWLLVGHSILRERREEFGRDVSVRIPLRVDERCRESLQSTANRRLLRELLDIEPIYSRLLDEYPQAHVSARLEPTHD
;
A
#
# COMPACT_ATOMS: atom_id res chain seq x y z
N MET A 1 3.41 22.12 9.15
CA MET A 1 2.00 22.38 8.75
C MET A 1 1.23 22.79 10.00
N GLN A 2 0.42 23.84 9.89
CA GLN A 2 -0.44 24.36 10.95
C GLN A 2 -1.90 24.24 10.52
N TYR A 3 -2.79 24.05 11.48
CA TYR A 3 -4.23 23.90 11.30
C TYR A 3 -4.97 24.90 12.20
N ALA A 4 -6.12 25.38 11.78
CA ALA A 4 -6.93 26.31 12.57
C ALA A 4 -8.12 25.57 13.21
N VAL A 5 -8.23 25.59 14.53
CA VAL A 5 -9.37 25.02 15.27
C VAL A 5 -10.25 26.15 15.80
N PRO A 6 -11.56 26.16 15.49
CA PRO A 6 -12.46 27.18 15.99
C PRO A 6 -12.72 27.01 17.49
N CYS A 7 -12.61 28.11 18.24
CA CYS A 7 -13.02 28.18 19.64
C CYS A 7 -14.44 28.76 19.75
N GLN A 8 -15.16 28.43 20.82
CA GLN A 8 -16.50 28.95 21.10
C GLN A 8 -16.55 30.48 21.24
N CYS A 9 -15.43 31.13 21.57
CA CYS A 9 -15.32 32.58 21.60
C CYS A 9 -15.26 33.25 20.22
N GLY A 10 -15.24 32.47 19.12
CA GLY A 10 -15.13 32.96 17.75
C GLY A 10 -13.69 33.08 17.23
N HIS A 11 -12.67 33.00 18.09
CA HIS A 11 -11.28 32.95 17.66
C HIS A 11 -10.90 31.59 17.08
N ARG A 12 -9.91 31.59 16.18
CA ARG A 12 -9.28 30.37 15.65
C ARG A 12 -7.91 30.20 16.29
N VAL A 13 -7.67 29.04 16.89
CA VAL A 13 -6.38 28.68 17.49
C VAL A 13 -5.57 27.91 16.46
N GLU A 14 -4.36 28.38 16.16
CA GLU A 14 -3.43 27.64 15.32
C GLU A 14 -2.79 26.51 16.12
N VAL A 15 -2.88 25.30 15.58
CA VAL A 15 -2.31 24.08 16.16
C VAL A 15 -1.41 23.38 15.15
N SER A 16 -0.36 22.75 15.63
CA SER A 16 0.51 21.91 14.82
C SER A 16 0.03 20.46 14.78
N ALA A 17 0.52 19.67 13.82
CA ALA A 17 0.18 18.25 13.71
C ALA A 17 0.52 17.43 14.97
N THR A 18 1.54 17.85 15.74
CA THR A 18 1.96 17.17 16.98
C THR A 18 1.00 17.41 18.14
N GLN A 19 0.11 18.40 18.04
CA GLN A 19 -0.92 18.70 19.04
C GLN A 19 -2.26 18.03 18.73
N ALA A 20 -2.34 17.23 17.67
CA ALA A 20 -3.55 16.49 17.34
C ALA A 20 -3.96 15.54 18.48
N GLY A 21 -5.21 15.62 18.92
CA GLY A 21 -5.72 14.88 20.09
C GLY A 21 -5.27 15.42 21.45
N ALA A 22 -4.50 16.52 21.51
CA ALA A 22 -4.14 17.19 22.75
C ALA A 22 -5.19 18.23 23.16
N THR A 23 -5.05 18.79 24.37
CA THR A 23 -5.84 19.95 24.81
C THR A 23 -4.97 21.20 24.80
N VAL A 24 -5.43 22.28 24.15
CA VAL A 24 -4.72 23.57 24.07
C VAL A 24 -5.55 24.68 24.70
N LYS A 25 -4.89 25.72 25.24
CA LYS A 25 -5.59 26.88 25.80
C LYS A 25 -5.79 27.96 24.74
N CYS A 26 -7.02 28.46 24.61
CA CYS A 26 -7.34 29.62 23.80
C CYS A 26 -6.97 30.93 24.53
N THR A 27 -6.82 32.02 23.79
CA THR A 27 -6.59 33.37 24.33
C THR A 27 -7.72 33.87 25.23
N CYS A 28 -8.94 33.36 25.06
CA CYS A 28 -10.06 33.63 25.97
C CYS A 28 -9.98 32.88 27.32
N GLY A 29 -8.97 32.02 27.50
CA GLY A 29 -8.76 31.22 28.71
C GLY A 29 -9.43 29.84 28.69
N ALA A 30 -10.30 29.56 27.72
CA ALA A 30 -10.93 28.24 27.59
C ALA A 30 -9.94 27.16 27.14
N SER A 31 -10.06 25.96 27.70
CA SER A 31 -9.39 24.76 27.21
C SER A 31 -10.16 24.18 26.02
N LEU A 32 -9.46 23.88 24.94
CA LEU A 32 -10.00 23.36 23.69
C LEU A 32 -9.37 22.00 23.40
N ASP A 33 -10.21 20.98 23.19
CA ASP A 33 -9.72 19.69 22.71
C ASP A 33 -9.44 19.78 21.21
N VAL A 34 -8.19 19.50 20.85
CA VAL A 34 -7.74 19.50 19.47
C VAL A 34 -8.23 18.21 18.81
N PRO A 35 -8.95 18.30 17.67
CA PRO A 35 -9.37 17.13 16.89
C PRO A 35 -8.20 16.21 16.54
N THR A 36 -8.51 14.96 16.17
CA THR A 36 -7.48 14.04 15.68
C THR A 36 -6.86 14.56 14.38
N LEU A 37 -5.65 14.10 14.04
CA LEU A 37 -4.92 14.61 12.87
C LEU A 37 -5.71 14.40 11.57
N SER A 38 -6.47 13.31 11.47
CA SER A 38 -7.33 13.02 10.32
C SER A 38 -8.51 14.00 10.20
N GLN A 39 -9.06 14.46 11.33
CA GLN A 39 -10.10 15.48 11.37
C GLN A 39 -9.55 16.86 11.02
N LEU A 40 -8.36 17.22 11.52
CA LEU A 40 -7.67 18.47 11.21
C LEU A 40 -7.35 18.59 9.70
N ARG A 41 -6.87 17.51 9.08
CA ARG A 41 -6.65 17.46 7.63
C ARG A 41 -7.95 17.68 6.86
N ARG A 42 -9.01 16.97 7.25
CA ARG A 42 -10.33 17.08 6.61
C ARG A 42 -10.89 18.50 6.71
N SER A 43 -10.77 19.16 7.86
CA SER A 43 -11.25 20.55 8.03
C SER A 43 -10.42 21.57 7.24
N ALA A 44 -9.16 21.26 6.94
CA ALA A 44 -8.31 22.05 6.04
C ALA A 44 -8.55 21.77 4.54
N GLY A 45 -9.55 20.96 4.20
CA GLY A 45 -9.80 20.54 2.80
C GLY A 45 -8.75 19.57 2.27
N GLN A 46 -7.89 19.03 3.14
CA GLN A 46 -6.95 17.98 2.78
C GLN A 46 -7.66 16.63 2.93
N ALA A 47 -7.42 15.71 1.98
CA ALA A 47 -7.94 14.36 2.12
C ALA A 47 -7.43 13.77 3.44
N SER A 48 -8.32 13.14 4.23
CA SER A 48 -8.01 12.68 5.59
C SER A 48 -6.88 11.63 5.67
N TYR A 49 -6.37 11.19 4.51
CA TYR A 49 -5.37 10.15 4.33
C TYR A 49 -4.26 10.51 3.33
N GLU A 50 -3.95 11.77 3.00
CA GLU A 50 -2.66 12.04 2.33
C GLU A 50 -1.52 11.87 3.35
N ALA A 51 -1.23 10.61 3.69
CA ALA A 51 -0.16 10.21 4.58
C ALA A 51 1.12 9.88 3.79
N GLY A 52 1.01 9.57 2.49
CA GLY A 52 2.14 9.27 1.62
C GLY A 52 1.82 9.39 0.13
N VAL A 53 2.81 9.11 -0.72
CA VAL A 53 2.71 9.24 -2.18
C VAL A 53 1.61 8.33 -2.76
N ILE A 54 1.39 7.16 -2.16
CA ILE A 54 0.40 6.18 -2.60
C ILE A 54 -1.03 6.73 -2.56
N ASP A 55 -1.39 7.43 -1.50
CA ASP A 55 -2.75 7.97 -1.36
C ASP A 55 -2.98 9.12 -2.34
N THR A 56 -1.93 9.88 -2.66
CA THR A 56 -1.96 10.89 -3.72
C THR A 56 -2.21 10.24 -5.08
N ILE A 57 -1.49 9.16 -5.40
CA ILE A 57 -1.67 8.43 -6.66
C ILE A 57 -3.08 7.84 -6.76
N ARG A 58 -3.60 7.23 -5.68
CA ARG A 58 -4.98 6.70 -5.64
C ARG A 58 -6.00 7.80 -5.89
N ARG A 59 -5.86 8.94 -5.22
CA ARG A 59 -6.72 10.10 -5.46
C ARG A 59 -6.67 10.56 -6.91
N MET A 60 -5.48 10.66 -7.52
CA MET A 60 -5.35 11.03 -8.93
C MET A 60 -6.04 10.05 -9.88
N ILE A 61 -5.98 8.75 -9.57
CA ILE A 61 -6.67 7.71 -10.34
C ILE A 61 -8.19 7.86 -10.19
N ASP A 62 -8.67 8.06 -8.95
CA ASP A 62 -10.11 8.22 -8.66
C ASP A 62 -10.67 9.49 -9.31
N GLU A 63 -9.90 10.57 -9.33
CA GLU A 63 -10.25 11.85 -9.99
C GLU A 63 -10.03 11.83 -11.51
N GLN A 64 -9.51 10.73 -12.07
CA GLN A 64 -9.09 10.61 -13.48
C GLN A 64 -8.06 11.68 -13.90
N SER A 65 -7.36 12.28 -12.94
CA SER A 65 -6.33 13.31 -13.13
C SER A 65 -4.96 12.68 -13.35
N LEU A 66 -4.91 11.65 -14.21
CA LEU A 66 -3.67 10.95 -14.54
C LEU A 66 -2.65 11.92 -15.16
N PRO A 67 -1.34 11.71 -14.91
CA PRO A 67 -0.31 12.54 -15.50
C PRO A 67 -0.47 12.61 -17.02
N SER A 68 -0.30 13.81 -17.54
CA SER A 68 -0.90 14.33 -18.77
C SER A 68 -0.29 13.82 -20.08
N MET A 69 0.41 12.67 -20.06
CA MET A 69 1.01 12.13 -21.27
C MET A 69 -0.09 11.70 -22.25
N SER A 70 -0.25 12.43 -23.36
CA SER A 70 -1.13 12.07 -24.48
C SER A 70 -0.51 11.05 -25.43
N ALA A 71 0.75 10.68 -25.17
CA ALA A 71 1.57 9.81 -26.00
C ALA A 71 2.07 8.60 -25.22
N CYS A 72 2.46 7.57 -25.95
CA CYS A 72 3.05 6.37 -25.42
C CYS A 72 4.39 6.71 -24.75
N VAL A 73 4.55 6.28 -23.50
CA VAL A 73 5.76 6.53 -22.72
C VAL A 73 7.03 5.90 -23.33
N LEU A 74 6.89 4.85 -24.16
CA LEU A 74 8.01 4.15 -24.77
C LEU A 74 8.40 4.73 -26.16
N CYS A 75 7.42 4.96 -27.04
CA CYS A 75 7.68 5.33 -28.43
C CYS A 75 7.27 6.78 -28.78
N GLY A 76 6.64 7.51 -27.85
CA GLY A 76 6.20 8.90 -28.05
C GLY A 76 5.03 9.09 -29.03
N ARG A 77 4.44 8.01 -29.57
CA ARG A 77 3.28 8.10 -30.47
C ARG A 77 2.01 8.46 -29.69
N PRO A 78 1.10 9.27 -30.27
CA PRO A 78 -0.17 9.57 -29.62
C PRO A 78 -0.96 8.27 -29.38
N THR A 79 -1.40 8.05 -28.15
CA THR A 79 -2.22 6.88 -27.80
C THR A 79 -3.20 7.20 -26.67
N SER A 80 -4.39 6.63 -26.77
CA SER A 80 -5.41 6.63 -25.71
C SER A 80 -5.36 5.36 -24.87
N GLU A 81 -4.55 4.38 -25.25
CA GLU A 81 -4.51 3.09 -24.57
C GLU A 81 -3.71 3.17 -23.27
N THR A 82 -4.24 2.55 -22.22
CA THR A 82 -3.64 2.51 -20.89
C THR A 82 -3.30 1.08 -20.50
N LEU A 83 -2.05 0.85 -20.09
CA LEU A 83 -1.58 -0.38 -19.47
C LEU A 83 -1.52 -0.18 -17.95
N MET A 84 -2.21 -1.03 -17.19
CA MET A 84 -2.14 -1.01 -15.73
C MET A 84 -0.86 -1.72 -15.25
N VAL A 85 0.01 -0.98 -14.58
CA VAL A 85 1.22 -1.50 -13.94
C VAL A 85 0.97 -1.63 -12.44
N GLN A 86 1.23 -2.80 -11.87
CA GLN A 86 1.15 -3.02 -10.44
C GLN A 86 2.50 -2.74 -9.79
N VAL A 87 2.52 -1.86 -8.79
CA VAL A 87 3.68 -1.58 -7.95
C VAL A 87 3.38 -2.09 -6.54
N GLN A 88 4.05 -3.17 -6.15
CA GLN A 88 3.98 -3.71 -4.80
C GLN A 88 5.08 -3.07 -3.95
N CYS A 89 4.67 -2.21 -3.01
CA CYS A 89 5.54 -1.37 -2.21
C CYS A 89 6.01 -2.09 -0.95
N GLU A 90 5.07 -2.77 -0.27
CA GLU A 90 5.36 -3.57 0.92
C GLU A 90 4.66 -4.92 0.78
N THR A 91 5.42 -5.99 1.00
CA THR A 91 4.89 -7.35 1.04
C THR A 91 4.70 -7.76 2.50
N LYS A 92 3.52 -8.27 2.83
CA LYS A 92 3.25 -8.85 4.14
C LYS A 92 4.20 -10.01 4.41
N TYR A 93 5.02 -9.89 5.46
CA TYR A 93 5.88 -10.99 5.89
C TYR A 93 5.06 -11.94 6.76
N ILE A 94 4.64 -13.05 6.16
CA ILE A 94 4.11 -14.17 6.93
C ILE A 94 5.35 -14.90 7.43
N LYS A 95 5.63 -14.79 8.73
CA LYS A 95 6.60 -15.67 9.39
C LYS A 95 5.99 -17.06 9.43
N GLY A 96 6.00 -17.75 8.29
CA GLY A 96 5.65 -19.15 8.21
C GLY A 96 6.64 -19.87 9.10
N PHE A 97 6.14 -20.54 10.14
CA PHE A 97 6.94 -21.53 10.84
C PHE A 97 7.30 -22.56 9.77
N SER A 98 8.54 -22.50 9.25
CA SER A 98 9.02 -23.56 8.37
C SER A 98 8.88 -24.81 9.22
N ALA A 99 7.95 -25.68 8.87
CA ALA A 99 7.77 -26.95 9.53
C ALA A 99 9.07 -27.72 9.30
N GLY A 100 10.03 -27.50 10.20
CA GLY A 100 11.38 -28.03 10.10
C GLY A 100 11.36 -29.53 10.32
N PRO A 101 12.45 -30.12 10.85
CA PRO A 101 12.56 -31.58 11.05
C PRO A 101 11.45 -32.20 11.92
N TRP A 102 10.61 -31.39 12.57
CA TRP A 102 9.40 -31.85 13.27
C TRP A 102 8.44 -32.65 12.41
N LYS A 103 8.30 -32.38 11.10
CA LYS A 103 7.48 -33.25 10.22
C LYS A 103 7.96 -34.71 10.23
N TRP A 104 9.26 -34.94 10.30
CA TRP A 104 9.82 -36.29 10.37
C TRP A 104 9.60 -36.94 11.74
N ILE A 105 9.61 -36.16 12.83
CA ILE A 105 9.31 -36.69 14.17
C ILE A 105 7.87 -37.18 14.25
N PHE A 106 6.91 -36.45 13.66
CA PHE A 106 5.52 -36.90 13.55
C PHE A 106 5.41 -38.19 12.72
N VAL A 107 6.10 -38.30 11.58
CA VAL A 107 6.06 -39.50 10.71
C VAL A 107 6.72 -40.72 11.35
N ILE A 108 7.82 -40.54 12.09
CA ILE A 108 8.53 -41.64 12.75
C ILE A 108 7.79 -42.10 14.01
N GLY A 109 7.33 -41.15 14.84
CA GLY A 109 6.62 -41.47 16.08
C GLY A 109 5.29 -42.19 15.83
N SER A 110 4.67 -41.93 14.68
CA SER A 110 3.39 -42.51 14.31
C SER A 110 3.50 -44.01 13.94
N VAL A 111 4.61 -44.44 13.35
CA VAL A 111 4.90 -45.87 13.09
C VAL A 111 5.13 -46.66 14.39
N LEU A 112 5.73 -46.03 15.41
CA LEU A 112 6.05 -46.68 16.69
C LEU A 112 4.88 -46.74 17.68
N PHE A 113 3.88 -45.86 17.56
CA PHE A 113 2.76 -45.73 18.52
C PHE A 113 1.38 -45.83 17.86
N LEU A 114 1.14 -46.93 17.13
CA LEU A 114 -0.14 -47.21 16.46
C LEU A 114 -1.42 -47.02 17.31
N PRO A 115 -1.53 -47.46 18.59
CA PRO A 115 -2.76 -47.29 19.36
C PRO A 115 -3.00 -45.86 19.88
N PHE A 116 -1.98 -45.00 19.90
CA PHE A 116 -2.08 -43.60 20.35
C PHE A 116 -2.08 -42.58 19.20
N TRP A 117 -1.95 -43.05 17.96
CA TRP A 117 -1.89 -42.20 16.77
C TRP A 117 -3.06 -41.22 16.70
N TRP A 118 -4.29 -41.66 16.96
CA TRP A 118 -5.49 -40.83 16.85
C TRP A 118 -5.50 -39.66 17.84
N VAL A 119 -4.97 -39.85 19.07
CA VAL A 119 -4.78 -38.77 20.05
C VAL A 119 -3.72 -37.78 19.55
N TRP A 120 -2.62 -38.27 19.00
CA TRP A 120 -1.58 -37.44 18.38
C TRP A 120 -2.07 -36.70 17.14
N LEU A 121 -2.98 -37.29 16.35
CA LEU A 121 -3.62 -36.64 15.20
C LEU A 121 -4.53 -35.49 15.65
N LEU A 122 -5.33 -35.70 16.70
CA LEU A 122 -6.22 -34.67 17.23
C LEU A 122 -5.46 -33.53 17.92
N VAL A 123 -4.42 -33.84 18.70
CA VAL A 123 -3.59 -32.84 19.39
C VAL A 123 -2.62 -32.16 18.43
N GLY A 124 -2.03 -32.89 17.50
CA GLY A 124 -1.15 -32.34 16.47
C GLY A 124 -1.87 -31.40 15.52
N HIS A 125 -3.12 -31.73 15.14
CA HIS A 125 -3.93 -30.87 14.28
C HIS A 125 -4.38 -29.57 14.98
N SER A 126 -4.54 -29.56 16.31
CA SER A 126 -4.85 -28.33 17.04
C SER A 126 -3.62 -27.44 17.25
N ILE A 127 -2.44 -28.02 17.48
CA ILE A 127 -1.17 -27.29 17.64
C ILE A 127 -0.65 -26.73 16.30
N LEU A 128 -0.80 -27.46 15.19
CA LEU A 128 -0.43 -26.97 13.84
C LEU A 128 -1.31 -25.80 13.35
N ARG A 129 -2.38 -25.47 14.08
CA ARG A 129 -3.22 -24.30 13.83
C ARG A 129 -2.70 -23.05 14.57
N GLU A 130 -1.42 -23.03 14.92
CA GLU A 130 -0.75 -21.88 15.49
C GLU A 130 -0.88 -20.66 14.56
N ARG A 131 -1.24 -19.54 15.18
CA ARG A 131 -1.54 -18.27 14.52
C ARG A 131 -0.41 -17.90 13.58
N ARG A 132 -0.71 -17.81 12.29
CA ARG A 132 0.11 -17.02 11.37
C ARG A 132 0.06 -15.59 11.88
N GLU A 133 1.09 -15.19 12.61
CA GLU A 133 1.26 -13.79 12.96
C GLU A 133 1.65 -13.05 11.69
N GLU A 134 0.71 -12.24 11.28
CA GLU A 134 0.72 -11.49 10.05
C GLU A 134 1.34 -10.13 10.33
N PHE A 135 2.64 -9.98 10.08
CA PHE A 135 3.34 -8.72 10.27
C PHE A 135 3.39 -7.92 8.96
N GLY A 136 2.89 -6.69 9.00
CA GLY A 136 2.89 -5.75 7.87
C GLY A 136 1.54 -5.66 7.14
N ARG A 137 1.42 -4.61 6.31
CA ARG A 137 0.30 -4.42 5.39
C ARG A 137 0.78 -4.76 3.98
N ASP A 138 -0.06 -5.42 3.18
CA ASP A 138 0.24 -5.56 1.75
C ASP A 138 -0.14 -4.25 1.07
N VAL A 139 0.87 -3.47 0.73
CA VAL A 139 0.70 -2.14 0.15
C VAL A 139 1.03 -2.25 -1.33
N SER A 140 0.00 -2.25 -2.16
CA SER A 140 0.15 -2.17 -3.62
C SER A 140 -0.70 -1.04 -4.20
N VAL A 141 -0.19 -0.48 -5.29
CA VAL A 141 -0.86 0.55 -6.09
C VAL A 141 -0.83 0.13 -7.55
N ARG A 142 -1.93 0.38 -8.25
CA ARG A 142 -2.03 0.17 -9.70
C ARG A 142 -1.87 1.51 -10.38
N ILE A 143 -0.94 1.60 -11.32
CA ILE A 143 -0.56 2.83 -11.99
C ILE A 143 -0.87 2.68 -13.48
N PRO A 144 -1.74 3.51 -14.05
CA PRO A 144 -1.97 3.50 -15.49
C PRO A 144 -0.79 4.16 -16.22
N LEU A 145 -0.25 3.46 -17.21
CA LEU A 145 0.75 4.00 -18.14
C LEU A 145 0.16 4.03 -19.54
N ARG A 146 0.37 5.13 -20.27
CA ARG A 146 -0.04 5.20 -21.69
C ARG A 146 0.96 4.43 -22.54
N VAL A 147 0.49 3.37 -23.19
CA VAL A 147 1.34 2.46 -23.97
C VAL A 147 0.62 2.09 -25.26
N ASP A 148 1.27 2.33 -26.39
CA ASP A 148 0.81 1.89 -27.72
C ASP A 148 0.72 0.36 -27.79
N GLU A 149 -0.25 -0.17 -28.54
CA GLU A 149 -0.50 -1.60 -28.68
C GLU A 149 0.76 -2.40 -29.06
N ARG A 150 1.61 -1.86 -29.94
CA ARG A 150 2.85 -2.53 -30.37
C ARG A 150 3.91 -2.57 -29.27
N CYS A 151 3.91 -1.55 -28.41
CA CYS A 151 4.82 -1.47 -27.26
C CYS A 151 4.33 -2.34 -26.09
N ARG A 152 3.04 -2.68 -26.06
CA ARG A 152 2.42 -3.46 -24.99
C ARG A 152 3.05 -4.84 -24.85
N GLU A 153 3.23 -5.58 -25.95
CA GLU A 153 3.82 -6.93 -25.94
C GLU A 153 5.24 -6.92 -25.36
N SER A 154 6.03 -5.91 -25.69
CA SER A 154 7.39 -5.74 -25.16
C SER A 154 7.38 -5.56 -23.64
N LEU A 155 6.41 -4.82 -23.09
CA LEU A 155 6.32 -4.53 -21.65
C LEU A 155 5.69 -5.67 -20.82
N GLN A 156 4.95 -6.58 -21.44
CA GLN A 156 4.34 -7.73 -20.73
C GLN A 156 5.36 -8.80 -20.34
N SER A 157 6.52 -8.86 -21.02
CA SER A 157 7.53 -9.84 -20.68
C SER A 157 8.13 -9.56 -19.29
N THR A 158 8.10 -10.56 -18.41
CA THR A 158 8.63 -10.48 -17.03
C THR A 158 10.10 -10.06 -16.96
N ALA A 159 10.83 -10.20 -18.07
CA ALA A 159 12.22 -9.79 -18.20
C ALA A 159 12.43 -8.27 -18.10
N ASN A 160 11.39 -7.45 -18.34
CA ASN A 160 11.51 -5.99 -18.48
C ASN A 160 11.20 -5.18 -17.22
N ARG A 161 11.45 -5.75 -16.02
CA ARG A 161 11.24 -5.04 -14.74
C ARG A 161 12.07 -3.76 -14.62
N ARG A 162 13.31 -3.75 -15.14
CA ARG A 162 14.17 -2.56 -15.14
C ARG A 162 13.59 -1.44 -16.00
N LEU A 163 13.18 -1.78 -17.22
CA LEU A 163 12.56 -0.85 -18.15
C LEU A 163 11.26 -0.25 -17.57
N LEU A 164 10.39 -1.08 -16.97
CA LEU A 164 9.18 -0.56 -16.32
C LEU A 164 9.48 0.42 -15.19
N ARG A 165 10.55 0.16 -14.41
CA ARG A 165 10.97 1.08 -13.35
C ARG A 165 11.51 2.39 -13.93
N GLU A 166 12.31 2.34 -14.98
CA GLU A 166 12.81 3.53 -15.69
C GLU A 166 11.66 4.37 -16.28
N LEU A 167 10.65 3.72 -16.87
CA LEU A 167 9.47 4.42 -17.41
C LEU A 167 8.63 5.10 -16.33
N LEU A 168 8.53 4.49 -15.15
CA LEU A 168 7.86 5.11 -14.00
C LEU A 168 8.67 6.31 -13.47
N ASP A 169 10.00 6.26 -13.55
CA ASP A 169 10.86 7.34 -13.04
C ASP A 169 10.77 8.64 -13.86
N ILE A 170 10.30 8.56 -15.11
CA ILE A 170 10.06 9.74 -15.98
C ILE A 170 9.03 10.69 -15.36
N GLU A 171 8.02 10.16 -14.68
CA GLU A 171 6.93 10.97 -14.12
C GLU A 171 7.21 11.36 -12.66
N PRO A 172 7.21 12.66 -12.29
CA PRO A 172 7.63 13.11 -10.96
C PRO A 172 6.82 12.59 -9.77
N ILE A 173 5.58 12.14 -9.98
CA ILE A 173 4.78 11.54 -8.89
C ILE A 173 5.15 10.06 -8.68
N TYR A 174 5.54 9.36 -9.74
CA TYR A 174 5.91 7.95 -9.67
C TYR A 174 7.37 7.78 -9.26
N SER A 175 8.28 8.69 -9.64
CA SER A 175 9.65 8.69 -9.10
C SER A 175 9.66 8.85 -7.58
N ARG A 176 8.86 9.79 -7.04
CA ARG A 176 8.66 9.93 -5.59
C ARG A 176 8.16 8.66 -4.91
N LEU A 177 7.31 7.89 -5.57
CA LEU A 177 6.87 6.58 -5.06
C LEU A 177 8.04 5.59 -5.00
N LEU A 178 8.89 5.56 -6.03
CA LEU A 178 10.05 4.68 -6.10
C LEU A 178 11.16 5.07 -5.12
N ASP A 179 11.27 6.35 -4.80
CA ASP A 179 12.17 6.89 -3.75
C ASP A 179 11.67 6.51 -2.35
N GLU A 180 10.37 6.62 -2.09
CA GLU A 180 9.75 6.20 -0.82
C GLU A 180 9.82 4.67 -0.63
N TYR A 181 9.74 3.90 -1.73
CA TYR A 181 9.77 2.44 -1.74
C TYR A 181 10.85 1.89 -2.70
N PRO A 182 12.15 1.95 -2.34
CA PRO A 182 13.24 1.54 -3.23
C PRO A 182 13.18 0.04 -3.57
N GLN A 183 12.66 -0.79 -2.66
CA GLN A 183 12.51 -2.24 -2.84
C GLN A 183 11.22 -2.64 -3.56
N ALA A 184 10.42 -1.68 -4.06
CA ALA A 184 9.13 -1.97 -4.66
C ALA A 184 9.26 -2.90 -5.88
N HIS A 185 8.39 -3.91 -5.92
CA HIS A 185 8.28 -4.83 -7.05
C HIS A 185 7.31 -4.26 -8.08
N VAL A 186 7.82 -3.93 -9.27
CA VAL A 186 7.01 -3.49 -10.42
C VAL A 186 6.71 -4.67 -11.34
N SER A 187 5.45 -4.85 -11.71
CA SER A 187 5.00 -5.85 -12.68
C SER A 187 3.88 -5.28 -13.56
N ALA A 188 3.97 -5.51 -14.87
CA ALA A 188 2.83 -5.30 -15.76
C ALA A 188 1.85 -6.47 -15.57
N ARG A 189 0.58 -6.18 -15.27
CA ARG A 189 -0.46 -7.21 -15.21
C ARG A 189 -1.56 -6.81 -16.18
N LEU A 190 -1.85 -7.70 -17.12
CA LEU A 190 -3.04 -7.58 -17.95
C LEU A 190 -4.25 -7.83 -17.04
N GLU A 191 -5.00 -6.78 -16.78
CA GLU A 191 -6.34 -6.98 -16.26
C GLU A 191 -7.23 -7.31 -17.46
N PRO A 192 -8.02 -8.40 -17.42
CA PRO A 192 -9.06 -8.59 -18.41
C PRO A 192 -9.98 -7.37 -18.30
N THR A 193 -10.10 -6.61 -19.38
CA THR A 193 -11.12 -5.58 -19.50
C THR A 193 -12.46 -6.28 -19.33
N HIS A 194 -13.14 -6.02 -18.21
CA HIS A 194 -14.53 -6.41 -18.03
C HIS A 194 -15.37 -5.45 -18.88
N ASP A 195 -15.54 -5.83 -20.15
CA ASP A 195 -16.52 -5.22 -21.07
C ASP A 195 -17.94 -5.71 -20.75
#